data_AF-A0A0G1ZP40-F1
#
_entry.id   AF-A0A0G1ZP40-F1
#
_cell.length_a   1.000
_cell.length_b   1.000
_cell.length_c   1.000
_cell.angle_alpha   90.00
_cell.angle_beta   90.00
_cell.angle_gamma   90.00
#
_symmetry.space_group_name_H-M   'P 1'
#
loop_
_entity.id
_entity.type
_entity.pdbx_description
1 polymer ?
#
loop_
_entity_poly.entity_id
_entity_poly.type
_entity_poly.pdbx_seq_one_letter_code
_entity_poly.pdbx_strand_id
1 'polypeptide(L)'
;MKDPATKDQFVELRAQGVSFAVIAERLGVAKSTLIAWSKEAENEIGNLRQIYAEALREKYRMGAERRVELFAKQLDAVEGELAKRDMTIVPTERLFDMLLKLGREIGAQNTPLQFKQKQLGGGFEFADLAPTAQWQA
;
A
#
# COMPACT_ATOMS: atom_id res chain seq x y z
N MET A 1 33.24 -25.53 3.61
CA MET A 1 32.59 -24.28 3.17
C MET A 1 31.52 -24.66 2.15
N LYS A 2 30.24 -24.37 2.39
CA LYS A 2 29.21 -24.58 1.35
C LYS A 2 29.25 -23.41 0.36
N ASP A 3 28.86 -23.69 -0.87
CA ASP A 3 28.93 -22.77 -2.02
C ASP A 3 28.14 -21.47 -1.77
N PRO A 4 28.71 -20.26 -2.01
CA PRO A 4 27.99 -18.99 -1.90
C PRO A 4 26.63 -18.97 -2.62
N ALA A 5 26.52 -19.63 -3.78
CA ALA A 5 25.26 -19.72 -4.51
C ALA A 5 24.13 -20.42 -3.72
N THR A 6 24.46 -21.36 -2.82
CA THR A 6 23.46 -22.02 -1.96
C THR A 6 22.95 -21.08 -0.87
N LYS A 7 23.81 -20.16 -0.39
CA LYS A 7 23.42 -19.17 0.61
C LYS A 7 22.52 -18.10 -0.02
N ASP A 8 22.82 -17.68 -1.24
CA ASP A 8 21.98 -16.74 -2.00
C ASP A 8 20.58 -17.32 -2.26
N GLN A 9 20.50 -18.59 -2.70
CA GLN A 9 19.22 -19.29 -2.84
C GLN A 9 18.45 -19.40 -1.52
N PHE A 10 19.15 -19.63 -0.40
CA PHE A 10 18.51 -19.63 0.92
C PHE A 10 17.93 -18.24 1.25
N VAL A 11 18.69 -17.17 1.01
CA VAL A 11 18.26 -15.78 1.27
C VAL A 11 17.01 -15.45 0.46
N GLU A 12 16.99 -15.79 -0.83
CA GLU A 12 15.84 -15.57 -1.72
C GLU A 12 14.59 -16.33 -1.23
N LEU A 13 14.72 -17.64 -0.98
CA LEU A 13 13.61 -18.47 -0.48
C LEU A 13 13.09 -17.97 0.89
N ARG A 14 14.00 -17.52 1.76
CA ARG A 14 13.64 -17.01 3.08
C ARG A 14 12.97 -15.64 2.99
N ALA A 15 13.37 -14.80 2.05
CA ALA A 15 12.71 -13.54 1.76
C ALA A 15 11.28 -13.76 1.24
N GLN A 16 11.04 -14.80 0.45
CA GLN A 16 9.70 -15.23 -0.01
C GLN A 16 8.83 -15.85 1.10
N GLY A 17 9.38 -16.07 2.30
CA GLY A 17 8.62 -16.58 3.45
C GLY A 17 8.61 -18.11 3.59
N VAL A 18 9.39 -18.83 2.78
CA VAL A 18 9.49 -20.31 2.86
C VAL A 18 10.07 -20.73 4.22
N SER A 19 9.58 -21.85 4.76
CA SER A 19 9.99 -22.35 6.07
C SER A 19 11.36 -23.03 6.01
N PHE A 20 12.10 -22.99 7.13
CA PHE A 20 13.41 -23.63 7.22
C PHE A 20 13.40 -25.14 6.95
N ALA A 21 12.30 -25.84 7.26
CA ALA A 21 12.18 -27.27 7.00
C ALA A 21 12.17 -27.56 5.49
N VAL A 22 11.34 -26.83 4.75
CA VAL A 22 11.22 -26.96 3.29
C VAL A 22 12.52 -26.57 2.60
N ILE A 23 13.19 -25.51 3.06
CA ILE A 23 14.47 -25.08 2.49
C ILE A 23 15.58 -26.10 2.80
N ALA A 24 15.59 -26.71 3.99
CA ALA A 24 16.56 -27.72 4.38
C ALA A 24 16.49 -28.96 3.48
N GLU A 25 15.28 -29.43 3.18
CA GLU A 25 15.03 -30.52 2.24
C GLU A 25 15.45 -30.13 0.82
N ARG A 26 15.08 -28.93 0.36
CA ARG A 26 15.36 -28.47 -1.00
C ARG A 26 16.85 -28.25 -1.28
N LEU A 27 17.60 -27.73 -0.31
CA LEU A 27 19.02 -27.39 -0.48
C LEU A 27 19.97 -28.47 0.07
N GLY A 28 19.44 -29.52 0.72
CA GLY A 28 20.28 -30.54 1.37
C GLY A 28 21.16 -29.94 2.49
N VAL A 29 20.63 -28.98 3.24
CA VAL A 29 21.35 -28.25 4.29
C VAL A 29 20.68 -28.49 5.64
N ALA A 30 21.48 -28.76 6.68
CA ALA A 30 20.96 -28.92 8.03
C ALA A 30 20.27 -27.64 8.52
N LYS A 31 19.17 -27.79 9.24
CA LYS A 31 18.36 -26.67 9.77
C LYS A 31 19.17 -25.72 10.66
N SER A 32 20.13 -26.24 11.43
CA SER A 32 21.04 -25.44 12.27
C SER A 32 21.90 -24.48 11.44
N THR A 33 22.38 -24.92 10.28
CA THR A 33 23.14 -24.09 9.33
C THR A 33 22.26 -22.97 8.75
N LEU A 34 21.01 -23.27 8.39
CA LEU A 34 20.09 -22.25 7.88
C LEU A 34 19.74 -21.20 8.95
N ILE A 35 19.66 -21.59 10.23
CA ILE A 35 19.44 -20.64 11.33
C ILE A 35 20.64 -19.70 11.49
N ALA A 36 21.87 -20.22 11.38
CA ALA A 36 23.08 -19.39 11.41
C ALA A 36 23.10 -18.39 10.24
N TRP A 37 22.85 -18.87 9.01
CA TRP A 37 22.76 -18.01 7.83
C TRP A 37 21.64 -16.98 7.93
N SER A 38 20.51 -17.33 8.56
CA SER A 38 19.42 -16.38 8.77
C SER A 38 19.81 -15.21 9.67
N LYS A 39 20.71 -15.42 10.64
CA LYS A 39 21.22 -14.35 11.50
C LYS A 39 22.24 -13.49 10.76
N GLU A 40 23.12 -14.13 9.98
CA GLU A 40 24.14 -13.43 9.20
C GLU A 40 23.52 -12.55 8.09
N ALA A 41 22.46 -13.03 7.44
CA ALA A 41 21.82 -12.38 6.31
C ALA A 41 20.47 -11.70 6.68
N GLU A 42 20.25 -11.38 7.95
CA GLU A 42 18.97 -10.83 8.42
C GLU A 42 18.57 -9.54 7.68
N ASN A 43 19.52 -8.62 7.53
CA ASN A 43 19.30 -7.36 6.81
C ASN A 43 18.97 -7.58 5.33
N GLU A 44 19.68 -8.52 4.68
CA GLU A 44 19.48 -8.82 3.26
C GLU A 44 18.11 -9.47 3.01
N ILE A 45 17.73 -10.45 3.85
CA ILE A 45 16.40 -11.07 3.84
C ILE A 45 15.33 -10.00 4.09
N GLY A 46 15.57 -9.07 5.02
CA GLY A 46 14.68 -7.95 5.32
C GLY A 46 14.49 -7.01 4.13
N ASN A 47 15.58 -6.62 3.47
CA ASN A 47 15.56 -5.74 2.30
C ASN A 47 14.83 -6.39 1.12
N LEU A 48 15.15 -7.65 0.79
CA LEU A 48 14.46 -8.38 -0.28
C LEU A 48 12.96 -8.55 0.00
N ARG A 49 12.57 -8.76 1.27
CA ARG A 49 11.15 -8.76 1.66
C ARG A 49 10.46 -7.44 1.36
N GLN A 50 11.12 -6.32 1.63
CA GLN A 50 10.55 -5.00 1.32
C GLN A 50 10.39 -4.83 -0.19
N ILE A 51 11.38 -5.23 -0.98
CA ILE A 51 11.31 -5.19 -2.45
C ILE A 51 10.13 -6.03 -2.97
N TYR A 52 9.98 -7.27 -2.47
CA TYR A 52 8.84 -8.10 -2.86
C TYR A 52 7.50 -7.50 -2.43
N ALA A 53 7.41 -6.92 -1.24
CA ALA A 53 6.21 -6.26 -0.76
C ALA A 53 5.86 -5.03 -1.60
N GLU A 54 6.86 -4.25 -2.02
CA GLU A 54 6.70 -3.10 -2.90
C GLU A 54 6.24 -3.52 -4.30
N ALA A 55 6.88 -4.53 -4.91
CA ALA A 55 6.47 -5.09 -6.19
C ALA A 55 5.01 -5.61 -6.15
N LEU A 56 4.62 -6.25 -5.04
CA LEU A 56 3.27 -6.74 -4.85
C LEU A 56 2.26 -5.58 -4.72
N ARG A 57 2.59 -4.55 -3.94
CA ARG A 57 1.77 -3.33 -3.82
C ARG A 57 1.61 -2.64 -5.17
N GLU A 58 2.68 -2.52 -5.93
CA GLU A 58 2.66 -1.88 -7.24
C GLU A 58 1.78 -2.65 -8.24
N LYS A 59 1.90 -3.99 -8.26
CA LYS A 59 1.04 -4.85 -9.06
C LYS A 59 -0.45 -4.64 -8.76
N TYR A 60 -0.82 -4.50 -7.49
CA TYR A 60 -2.22 -4.29 -7.10
C TYR A 60 -2.68 -2.84 -7.22
N ARG A 61 -1.78 -1.86 -7.07
CA ARG A 61 -2.04 -0.43 -7.28
C ARG A 61 -2.47 -0.17 -8.73
N MET A 62 -1.72 -0.68 -9.70
CA MET A 62 -2.09 -0.61 -11.12
C MET A 62 -3.48 -1.25 -11.39
N GLY A 63 -3.81 -2.33 -10.68
CA GLY A 63 -5.13 -2.95 -10.77
C GLY A 63 -6.25 -2.08 -10.18
N ALA A 64 -5.98 -1.34 -9.10
CA ALA A 64 -6.94 -0.43 -8.48
C ALA A 64 -7.19 0.80 -9.36
N GLU A 65 -6.14 1.45 -9.86
CA GLU A 65 -6.25 2.59 -10.78
C GLU A 65 -7.00 2.22 -12.06
N ARG A 66 -6.69 1.07 -12.65
CA ARG A 66 -7.41 0.56 -13.82
C ARG A 66 -8.90 0.31 -13.55
N ARG A 67 -9.26 -0.13 -12.35
CA ARG A 67 -10.68 -0.29 -11.96
C ARG A 67 -11.37 1.06 -11.84
N VAL A 68 -10.72 2.04 -11.22
CA VAL A 68 -11.25 3.41 -11.12
C VAL A 68 -11.45 4.01 -12.51
N GLU A 69 -10.47 3.87 -13.41
CA GLU A 69 -10.58 4.36 -14.79
C GLU A 69 -11.72 3.67 -15.57
N LEU A 70 -11.88 2.36 -15.40
CA LEU A 70 -12.97 1.61 -16.04
C LEU A 70 -14.35 2.07 -15.55
N PHE A 71 -14.51 2.25 -14.23
CA PHE A 71 -15.76 2.73 -13.68
C PHE A 71 -16.05 4.19 -14.05
N ALA A 72 -15.04 5.05 -14.11
CA ALA A 72 -15.19 6.43 -14.59
C ALA A 72 -15.70 6.46 -16.04
N LYS A 73 -15.09 5.67 -16.94
CA LYS A 73 -15.55 5.57 -18.34
C LYS A 73 -16.99 5.05 -18.47
N GLN A 74 -17.37 4.09 -17.64
CA GLN A 74 -18.74 3.58 -17.61
C GLN A 74 -19.72 4.62 -17.07
N LEU A 75 -19.33 5.37 -16.06
CA LEU A 75 -20.12 6.47 -15.51
C LEU A 75 -20.33 7.55 -16.58
N ASP A 76 -19.28 8.00 -17.26
CA ASP A 76 -19.37 9.00 -18.34
C ASP A 76 -20.29 8.53 -19.47
N ALA A 77 -20.22 7.25 -19.84
CA ALA A 77 -21.09 6.67 -20.86
C ALA A 77 -22.56 6.67 -20.42
N VAL A 78 -22.83 6.32 -19.15
CA VAL A 78 -24.18 6.35 -18.58
C VAL A 78 -24.70 7.78 -18.47
N GLU A 79 -23.88 8.72 -18.00
CA GLU A 79 -24.21 10.14 -17.93
C GLU A 79 -24.50 10.72 -19.31
N GLY A 80 -23.68 10.39 -20.31
CA GLY A 80 -23.87 10.82 -21.69
C GLY A 80 -25.16 10.28 -22.32
N GLU A 81 -25.54 9.03 -22.03
CA GLU A 81 -26.80 8.46 -22.49
C GLU A 81 -28.01 9.00 -21.71
N LEU A 82 -27.86 9.26 -20.40
CA LEU A 82 -28.88 9.91 -19.58
C LEU A 82 -29.12 11.36 -20.04
N ALA A 83 -28.08 12.09 -20.43
CA ALA A 83 -28.19 13.47 -20.91
C ALA A 83 -28.93 13.59 -22.26
N LYS A 84 -28.91 12.54 -23.09
CA LYS A 84 -29.60 12.51 -24.40
C LYS A 84 -31.04 12.02 -24.31
N ARG A 85 -31.38 11.24 -23.28
CA ARG A 85 -32.73 10.67 -23.13
C ARG A 85 -33.67 11.69 -22.52
N ASP A 86 -34.90 11.71 -23.02
CA ASP A 86 -35.98 12.44 -22.40
C ASP A 86 -36.34 11.77 -21.06
N MET A 87 -35.91 12.39 -19.96
CA MET A 87 -36.07 11.86 -18.61
C MET A 87 -37.53 11.89 -18.12
N THR A 88 -38.45 12.47 -18.89
CA THR A 88 -39.89 12.51 -18.58
C THR A 88 -40.55 11.13 -18.56
N ILE A 89 -39.93 10.10 -19.16
CA ILE A 89 -40.46 8.73 -19.24
C ILE A 89 -39.94 7.84 -18.09
N VAL A 90 -38.84 8.24 -17.42
CA VAL A 90 -38.25 7.47 -16.32
C VAL A 90 -38.86 7.93 -14.99
N PRO A 91 -39.40 7.02 -14.16
CA PRO A 91 -39.91 7.39 -12.84
C PRO A 91 -38.81 8.05 -12.01
N THR A 92 -39.07 9.24 -11.49
CA THR A 92 -38.10 10.05 -10.72
C THR A 92 -37.44 9.27 -9.58
N GLU A 93 -38.17 8.33 -8.96
CA GLU A 93 -37.63 7.43 -7.94
C GLU A 93 -36.44 6.59 -8.44
N ARG A 94 -36.48 6.08 -9.67
CA ARG A 94 -35.38 5.27 -10.24
C ARG A 94 -34.13 6.11 -10.50
N LEU A 95 -34.28 7.39 -10.83
CA LEU A 95 -33.17 8.33 -11.03
C LEU A 95 -32.49 8.67 -9.71
N PHE A 96 -33.28 8.97 -8.66
CA PHE A 96 -32.76 9.20 -7.32
C PHE A 96 -32.06 7.97 -6.74
N ASP A 97 -32.61 6.78 -6.99
CA ASP A 97 -32.06 5.53 -6.48
C ASP A 97 -30.72 5.16 -7.16
N MET A 98 -30.56 5.49 -8.44
CA MET A 98 -29.27 5.40 -9.14
C MET A 98 -28.26 6.44 -8.63
N LEU A 99 -28.69 7.70 -8.45
CA LEU A 99 -27.83 8.78 -7.95
C LEU A 99 -27.28 8.48 -6.55
N LEU A 100 -28.13 7.97 -5.65
CA LEU A 100 -27.75 7.59 -4.28
C LEU A 100 -26.84 6.35 -4.22
N LYS A 101 -26.90 5.46 -5.21
CA LYS A 101 -25.98 4.30 -5.33
C LYS A 101 -24.62 4.76 -5.84
N LEU A 102 -24.58 5.60 -6.85
CA LEU A 102 -23.33 6.15 -7.41
C LEU A 102 -22.61 7.05 -6.39
N GLY A 103 -23.34 7.92 -5.67
CA GLY A 103 -22.76 8.78 -4.63
C GLY A 103 -22.16 7.99 -3.46
N ARG A 104 -22.76 6.85 -3.08
CA ARG A 104 -22.22 5.96 -2.03
C ARG A 104 -20.93 5.27 -2.45
N GLU A 105 -20.86 4.80 -3.70
CA GLU A 105 -19.64 4.15 -4.22
C GLU A 105 -18.47 5.13 -4.33
N ILE A 106 -18.71 6.38 -4.75
CA ILE A 106 -17.67 7.42 -4.81
C ILE A 106 -17.16 7.78 -3.40
N GLY A 107 -18.07 7.89 -2.42
CA GLY A 107 -17.71 8.17 -1.02
C GLY A 107 -16.90 7.05 -0.35
N ALA A 108 -17.17 5.80 -0.70
CA ALA A 108 -16.42 4.65 -0.19
C ALA A 108 -14.99 4.56 -0.78
N GLN A 109 -14.79 5.04 -2.00
CA GLN A 109 -13.48 5.05 -2.68
C GLN A 109 -12.61 6.25 -2.25
N ASN A 110 -13.23 7.40 -1.93
CA ASN A 110 -12.55 8.58 -1.42
C ASN A 110 -12.27 8.47 0.09
N THR A 111 -11.37 7.57 0.48
CA THR A 111 -10.80 7.65 1.84
C THR A 111 -9.95 8.93 1.93
N PRO A 112 -10.22 9.85 2.86
CA PRO A 112 -9.45 11.07 2.98
C PRO A 112 -7.97 10.76 3.22
N LEU A 113 -7.10 11.45 2.49
CA LEU A 113 -5.65 11.43 2.66
C LEU A 113 -5.29 11.78 4.10
N GLN A 114 -5.02 10.76 4.92
CA GLN A 114 -4.50 10.94 6.26
C GLN A 114 -2.98 11.07 6.20
N PHE A 115 -2.49 12.30 6.27
CA PHE A 115 -1.08 12.56 6.51
C PHE A 115 -0.74 12.13 7.94
N LYS A 116 0.05 11.07 8.09
CA LYS A 116 0.67 10.75 9.37
C LYS A 116 1.81 11.75 9.60
N GLN A 117 1.54 12.79 10.37
CA GLN A 117 2.58 13.67 10.87
C GLN A 117 3.49 12.86 11.78
N LYS A 118 4.77 12.76 11.44
CA LYS A 118 5.79 12.25 12.35
C LYS A 118 5.87 13.27 13.49
N GLN A 119 5.33 12.96 14.66
CA GLN A 119 5.73 13.67 15.87
C GLN A 119 7.23 13.43 16.02
N LEU A 120 8.02 14.43 15.62
CA LEU A 120 9.40 14.55 16.05
C LEU A 120 9.33 14.71 17.57
N GLY A 121 9.70 13.66 18.30
CA GLY A 121 9.77 13.71 19.74
C GLY A 121 10.79 14.75 20.19
N GLY A 122 10.42 15.52 21.22
CA GLY A 122 11.21 16.59 21.82
C GLY A 122 10.55 17.94 21.62
N GLY A 123 9.83 18.41 22.65
CA GLY A 123 8.99 19.60 22.63
C GLY A 123 9.75 20.85 22.18
N PHE A 124 9.16 21.54 21.20
CA PHE A 124 9.25 22.98 21.11
C PHE A 124 7.93 23.50 21.67
N GLU A 125 7.96 24.05 22.87
CA GLU A 125 6.81 24.79 23.38
C GLU A 125 6.90 26.21 22.82
N PHE A 126 5.78 26.80 22.40
CA PHE A 126 5.75 28.22 22.00
C PHE A 126 6.23 29.16 23.11
N ALA A 127 6.33 28.68 24.36
CA ALA A 127 6.94 29.36 25.49
C ALA A 127 8.47 29.55 25.35
N ASP A 128 9.14 28.72 24.56
CA ASP A 128 10.58 28.83 24.27
C ASP A 128 10.91 30.00 23.34
N LEU A 129 9.89 30.59 22.71
CA LEU A 129 9.99 31.77 21.84
C LEU A 129 9.75 33.09 22.59
N ALA A 130 9.83 33.10 23.92
CA ALA A 130 9.74 34.34 24.68
C ALA A 130 10.77 35.36 24.15
N PRO A 131 10.34 36.53 23.66
CA PRO A 131 11.27 37.52 23.12
C PRO A 131 12.11 38.06 24.27
N THR A 132 13.39 37.69 24.34
CA THR A 132 14.34 38.22 25.33
C THR A 132 14.75 39.66 25.07
N ALA A 133 14.12 40.36 24.12
CA ALA A 133 14.36 41.78 23.89
C ALA A 133 13.29 42.61 24.61
N GLN A 134 13.65 43.11 25.79
CA GLN A 134 13.08 44.36 26.29
C GLN A 134 13.37 45.43 25.24
N TRP A 135 12.36 45.79 24.45
CA TRP A 135 12.43 47.01 23.64
C TRP A 135 12.43 48.19 24.61
N GLN A 136 13.61 48.78 24.83
CA GLN A 136 13.70 50.09 25.48
C GLN A 136 13.19 51.12 24.47
N ALA A 137 12.18 51.89 24.91
CA ALA A 137 11.58 53.00 24.17
C ALA A 137 12.53 54.20 24.10
#